data_AF-A0A3L7W474-F1
#
_entry.id   AF-A0A3L7W474-F1
#
_cell.length_a   1.000
_cell.length_b   1.000
_cell.length_c   1.000
_cell.angle_alpha   90.00
_cell.angle_beta   90.00
_cell.angle_gamma   90.00
#
_symmetry.space_group_name_H-M   'P 1'
#
loop_
_entity.id
_entity.type
_entity.pdbx_description
1 polymer ?
#
loop_
_entity_poly.entity_id
_entity_poly.type
_entity_poly.pdbx_seq_one_letter_code
_entity_poly.pdbx_strand_id
1 'polypeptide(L)'
;IQSQVLNLLAELREEKGLTYLFISHNLDVVGYFSDRVAVMYLGTVVEMGPVEQVFKKPQHPYTVALLSAVPKIEAHDVKDRLILAGEIPSPINPPSGCRFRTRCWLREQLGNPDRCTTEEPKLAASPRSPDVSVACHFPLENGLASTTAKGRQAIKVKTKAASTKAVPKSAPKGRTTKKRSARA
;
A
#
# COMPACT_ATOMS: atom_id res chain seq x y z
N ILE A 1 29.85 -0.71 -15.35
CA ILE A 1 29.33 -1.56 -16.44
C ILE A 1 27.80 -1.52 -16.51
N GLN A 2 27.05 -1.64 -15.40
CA GLN A 2 25.57 -1.68 -15.43
C GLN A 2 24.91 -0.40 -16.01
N SER A 3 25.46 0.79 -15.77
CA SER A 3 24.96 2.06 -16.31
C SER A 3 25.12 2.21 -17.82
N GLN A 4 26.17 1.61 -18.41
CA GLN A 4 26.43 1.72 -19.86
C GLN A 4 25.34 1.03 -20.68
N VAL A 5 24.88 -0.14 -20.21
CA VAL A 5 23.78 -0.87 -20.85
C VAL A 5 22.47 -0.11 -20.72
N LEU A 6 22.17 0.45 -19.55
CA LEU A 6 20.94 1.23 -19.34
C LEU A 6 20.89 2.50 -20.19
N ASN A 7 22.02 3.19 -20.35
CA ASN A 7 22.12 4.37 -21.20
C ASN A 7 21.89 4.00 -22.66
N LEU A 8 22.50 2.92 -23.15
CA LEU A 8 22.25 2.44 -24.51
C LEU A 8 20.78 2.07 -24.72
N LEU A 9 20.15 1.39 -23.76
CA LEU A 9 18.74 1.06 -23.85
C LEU A 9 17.87 2.33 -23.89
N ALA A 10 18.19 3.35 -23.09
CA ALA A 10 17.50 4.62 -23.08
C ALA A 10 17.64 5.38 -24.41
N GLU A 11 18.84 5.42 -25.00
CA GLU A 11 19.09 5.97 -26.33
C GLU A 11 18.24 5.24 -27.39
N LEU A 12 18.24 3.90 -27.37
CA LEU A 12 17.43 3.10 -28.30
C LEU A 12 15.92 3.31 -28.12
N ARG A 13 15.46 3.55 -26.89
CA ARG A 13 14.05 3.87 -26.61
C ARG A 13 13.65 5.14 -27.34
N GLU A 14 14.48 6.18 -27.25
CA GLU A 14 14.22 7.50 -27.83
C GLU A 14 14.34 7.47 -29.35
N GLU A 15 15.37 6.82 -29.88
CA GLU A 15 15.61 6.72 -31.32
C GLU A 15 14.52 5.90 -32.03
N LYS A 16 14.03 4.83 -31.41
CA LYS A 16 13.14 3.83 -32.05
C LYS A 16 11.71 3.82 -31.52
N GLY A 17 11.37 4.68 -30.56
CA GLY A 17 10.03 4.74 -29.97
C GLY A 17 9.60 3.45 -29.25
N LEU A 18 10.54 2.76 -28.60
CA LEU A 18 10.28 1.47 -27.98
C LEU A 18 9.56 1.60 -26.64
N THR A 19 8.71 0.62 -26.31
CA THR A 19 8.17 0.45 -24.95
C THR A 19 8.95 -0.64 -24.24
N TYR A 20 9.41 -0.35 -23.01
CA TYR A 20 10.09 -1.32 -22.18
C TYR A 20 9.28 -1.70 -20.95
N LEU A 21 9.25 -3.00 -20.67
CA LEU A 21 8.86 -3.55 -19.38
C LEU A 21 10.12 -4.06 -18.69
N PHE A 22 10.50 -3.40 -17.60
CA PHE A 22 11.69 -3.75 -16.83
C PHE A 22 11.29 -4.34 -15.47
N ILE A 23 11.88 -5.49 -15.10
CA ILE A 23 11.62 -6.18 -13.82
C ILE A 23 12.93 -6.23 -13.04
N SER A 24 12.95 -5.62 -11.87
CA SER A 24 14.14 -5.54 -11.01
C SER A 24 13.77 -5.48 -9.53
N HIS A 25 14.67 -5.99 -8.70
CA HIS A 25 14.65 -5.82 -7.24
C HIS A 25 15.51 -4.64 -6.77
N ASN A 26 16.34 -4.07 -7.65
CA ASN A 26 17.15 -2.90 -7.38
C ASN A 26 16.31 -1.64 -7.68
N LEU A 27 15.91 -0.94 -6.62
CA LEU A 27 15.07 0.25 -6.71
C LEU A 27 15.79 1.46 -7.32
N ASP A 28 17.12 1.55 -7.23
CA ASP A 28 17.88 2.66 -7.83
C ASP A 28 17.78 2.60 -9.36
N VAL A 29 17.89 1.40 -9.93
CA VAL A 29 17.76 1.19 -11.38
C VAL A 29 16.33 1.48 -11.84
N VAL A 30 15.32 1.02 -11.09
CA VAL A 30 13.91 1.29 -11.40
C VAL A 30 13.62 2.79 -11.36
N GLY A 31 14.11 3.48 -10.33
CA GLY A 31 13.96 4.92 -10.15
C GLY A 31 14.57 5.75 -11.28
N TYR A 32 15.68 5.27 -11.84
CA TYR A 32 16.38 5.95 -12.93
C TYR A 32 15.77 5.68 -14.32
N PHE A 33 15.39 4.43 -14.59
CA PHE A 33 15.07 3.99 -15.96
C PHE A 33 13.57 4.00 -16.30
N SER A 34 12.69 3.93 -15.30
CA SER A 34 11.26 3.70 -15.52
C SER A 34 10.44 4.96 -15.32
N ASP A 35 9.51 5.26 -16.24
CA ASP A 35 8.56 6.38 -16.09
C ASP A 35 7.47 6.06 -15.05
N ARG A 36 7.08 4.78 -14.98
CA ARG A 36 6.07 4.24 -14.06
C ARG A 36 6.60 2.99 -13.39
N VAL A 37 6.13 2.73 -12.17
CA VAL A 37 6.50 1.55 -11.38
C VAL A 37 5.26 0.83 -10.88
N ALA A 38 5.33 -0.51 -10.85
CA ALA A 38 4.39 -1.36 -10.15
C ALA A 38 5.16 -2.19 -9.11
N VAL A 39 4.78 -2.07 -7.84
CA VAL A 39 5.38 -2.81 -6.74
C VAL A 39 4.50 -4.03 -6.46
N MET A 40 5.13 -5.20 -6.36
CA MET A 40 4.44 -6.46 -6.14
C MET A 40 4.81 -7.11 -4.81
N TYR A 41 3.85 -7.79 -4.18
CA TYR A 41 4.08 -8.63 -3.01
C TYR A 41 3.31 -9.94 -3.14
N LEU A 42 4.00 -11.08 -3.01
CA LEU A 42 3.43 -12.43 -3.17
C LEU A 42 2.57 -12.58 -4.44
N GLY A 43 3.03 -12.05 -5.56
CA GLY A 43 2.37 -12.19 -6.87
C GLY A 43 1.24 -11.18 -7.16
N THR A 44 0.94 -10.25 -6.26
CA THR A 44 -0.07 -9.19 -6.52
C THR A 44 0.56 -7.81 -6.56
N VAL A 45 0.05 -6.94 -7.43
CA VAL A 45 0.43 -5.52 -7.46
C VAL A 45 -0.19 -4.83 -6.25
N VAL A 46 0.65 -4.27 -5.39
CA VAL A 46 0.21 -3.59 -4.16
C VAL A 46 0.22 -2.06 -4.30
N GLU A 47 1.01 -1.53 -5.21
CA GLU A 47 1.09 -0.10 -5.49
C GLU A 47 1.59 0.14 -6.91
N MET A 48 1.01 1.10 -7.64
CA MET A 48 1.39 1.42 -9.01
C MET A 48 1.16 2.90 -9.31
N GLY A 49 2.09 3.55 -10.01
CA GLY A 49 1.95 4.95 -10.41
C GLY A 49 3.20 5.50 -11.08
N PRO A 50 3.27 6.84 -11.30
CA PRO A 50 4.50 7.50 -11.72
C PRO A 50 5.63 7.21 -10.74
N VAL A 51 6.84 6.92 -11.26
CA VAL A 51 7.98 6.52 -10.44
C VAL A 51 8.27 7.54 -9.35
N GLU A 52 8.22 8.83 -9.70
CA GLU A 52 8.48 9.92 -8.76
C GLU A 52 7.49 9.96 -7.59
N GLN A 53 6.21 9.74 -7.86
CA GLN A 53 5.18 9.79 -6.81
C GLN A 53 5.32 8.61 -5.86
N VAL A 54 5.52 7.40 -6.40
CA VAL A 54 5.68 6.18 -5.60
C VAL A 54 6.96 6.22 -4.77
N PHE A 55 8.06 6.78 -5.30
CA PHE A 55 9.33 6.89 -4.57
C PHE A 55 9.32 8.00 -3.51
N LYS A 56 8.70 9.15 -3.80
CA LYS A 56 8.64 10.30 -2.87
C LYS A 56 7.58 10.11 -1.77
N LYS A 57 6.39 9.62 -2.13
CA LYS A 57 5.23 9.47 -1.23
C LYS A 57 4.57 8.09 -1.38
N PRO A 58 5.30 7.00 -1.06
CA PRO A 58 4.74 5.65 -1.10
C PRO A 58 3.55 5.51 -0.14
N GLN A 59 2.48 4.88 -0.59
CA GLN A 59 1.24 4.77 0.19
C GLN A 59 1.04 3.38 0.79
N HIS A 60 1.57 2.33 0.16
CA HIS A 60 1.47 0.99 0.71
C HIS A 60 2.57 0.75 1.77
N PRO A 61 2.24 0.21 2.97
CA PRO A 61 3.22 -0.01 4.04
C PRO A 61 4.42 -0.88 3.63
N TYR A 62 4.22 -1.80 2.67
CA TYR A 62 5.30 -2.58 2.07
C TYR A 62 6.26 -1.72 1.24
N THR A 63 5.75 -0.87 0.34
CA THR A 63 6.57 0.04 -0.48
C THR A 63 7.37 1.00 0.38
N VAL A 64 6.76 1.51 1.45
CA VAL A 64 7.45 2.33 2.46
C VAL A 64 8.62 1.59 3.09
N ALA A 65 8.41 0.33 3.49
CA ALA A 65 9.47 -0.48 4.09
C ALA A 65 10.60 -0.75 3.08
N LEU A 66 10.27 -1.09 1.83
CA LEU A 66 11.24 -1.29 0.75
C LEU A 66 12.10 -0.05 0.52
N LEU A 67 11.48 1.12 0.33
CA LEU A 67 12.19 2.37 0.07
C LEU A 67 12.98 2.86 1.29
N SER A 68 12.56 2.51 2.51
CA SER A 68 13.32 2.83 3.74
C SER A 68 14.63 2.05 3.85
N ALA A 69 14.74 0.91 3.15
CA ALA A 69 15.94 0.09 3.15
C ALA A 69 17.00 0.56 2.13
N VAL A 70 16.62 1.40 1.16
CA VAL A 70 17.53 1.96 0.16
C VAL A 70 18.49 2.94 0.85
N PRO A 71 19.82 2.73 0.76
CA PRO A 71 20.81 3.65 1.31
C PRO A 71 20.67 5.04 0.67
N LYS A 72 20.58 6.10 1.48
CA LYS A 72 20.61 7.49 0.98
C LYS A 72 21.97 8.11 1.30
N ILE A 73 22.58 8.74 0.32
CA ILE A 73 23.91 9.37 0.44
C ILE A 73 23.91 10.49 1.50
N GLU A 74 22.79 11.21 1.64
CA GLU A 74 22.65 12.37 2.55
C GLU A 74 22.18 11.99 3.98
N ALA A 75 21.79 10.74 4.23
CA ALA A 75 21.20 10.35 5.51
C ALA A 75 22.25 9.78 6.47
N HIS A 76 22.87 10.67 7.26
CA HIS A 76 23.75 10.28 8.38
C HIS A 76 23.03 9.49 9.49
N ASP A 77 21.70 9.41 9.49
CA ASP A 77 20.91 8.66 10.47
C ASP A 77 20.41 7.32 9.90
N VAL A 78 21.12 6.24 10.24
CA VAL A 78 20.71 4.84 10.01
C VAL A 78 19.41 4.48 10.76
N LYS A 79 18.93 5.35 11.64
CA LYS A 79 17.84 5.11 12.61
C LYS A 79 16.43 5.06 12.01
N ASP A 80 16.23 5.47 10.77
CA ASP A 80 14.90 5.54 10.14
C ASP A 80 14.52 4.32 9.28
N ARG A 81 15.37 3.27 9.24
CA ARG A 81 15.10 2.03 8.51
C ARG A 81 14.01 1.20 9.21
N LEU A 82 13.03 0.71 8.44
CA LEU A 82 12.05 -0.25 8.94
C LEU A 82 12.55 -1.68 8.71
N ILE A 83 12.79 -2.41 9.79
CA ILE A 83 13.06 -3.85 9.73
C ILE A 83 11.71 -4.57 9.83
N LEU A 84 11.32 -5.25 8.76
CA LEU A 84 10.10 -6.05 8.73
C LEU A 84 10.31 -7.35 9.51
N ALA A 85 9.52 -7.54 10.57
CA ALA A 85 9.50 -8.78 11.34
C ALA A 85 8.80 -9.93 10.59
N GLY A 86 9.09 -11.16 11.01
CA GLY A 86 8.48 -12.39 10.49
C GLY A 86 9.03 -12.86 9.14
N GLU A 87 8.73 -14.12 8.81
CA GLU A 87 9.12 -14.77 7.56
C GLU A 87 8.18 -14.39 6.40
N ILE A 88 8.69 -14.51 5.17
CA ILE A 88 7.89 -14.32 3.96
C ILE A 88 6.95 -15.53 3.79
N PRO A 89 5.62 -15.34 3.76
CA PRO A 89 4.69 -16.44 3.54
C PRO A 89 4.86 -17.08 2.16
N SER A 90 4.42 -18.33 2.02
CA SER A 90 4.39 -19.00 0.72
C SER A 90 3.44 -18.28 -0.26
N PRO A 91 3.87 -18.01 -1.51
CA PRO A 91 2.98 -17.49 -2.55
C PRO A 91 1.85 -18.48 -2.94
N ILE A 92 2.06 -19.79 -2.75
CA ILE A 92 1.12 -20.86 -3.09
C ILE A 92 -0.06 -20.86 -2.11
N ASN A 93 0.22 -20.67 -0.82
CA ASN A 93 -0.77 -20.61 0.25
C ASN A 93 -0.72 -19.25 0.94
N PRO A 94 -1.23 -18.19 0.27
CA PRO A 94 -1.11 -16.85 0.78
C PRO A 94 -2.04 -16.62 1.98
N PRO A 95 -1.66 -15.70 2.88
CA PRO A 95 -2.52 -15.31 3.98
C PRO A 95 -3.87 -14.71 3.48
N SER A 96 -5.01 -15.10 4.07
CA SER A 96 -6.38 -14.58 3.75
C SER A 96 -6.55 -13.05 3.78
N GLY A 97 -7.31 -12.44 2.89
CA GLY A 97 -7.47 -10.98 2.90
C GLY A 97 -6.19 -10.26 2.44
N CYS A 98 -5.64 -9.32 3.22
CA CYS A 98 -4.41 -8.64 2.82
C CYS A 98 -3.20 -9.59 2.94
N ARG A 99 -2.55 -9.87 1.79
CA ARG A 99 -1.37 -10.73 1.69
C ARG A 99 -0.19 -10.24 2.53
N PHE A 100 -0.06 -8.92 2.72
CA PHE A 100 1.02 -8.32 3.52
C PHE A 100 0.72 -8.26 5.04
N ARG A 101 -0.49 -8.64 5.49
CA ARG A 101 -0.91 -8.36 6.88
C ARG A 101 0.00 -8.94 7.97
N THR A 102 0.64 -10.08 7.71
CA THR A 102 1.47 -10.80 8.69
C THR A 102 2.80 -10.09 8.96
N ARG A 103 3.23 -9.21 8.04
CA ARG A 103 4.46 -8.41 8.13
C ARG A 103 4.19 -6.91 8.11
N CYS A 104 2.92 -6.52 8.14
CA CYS A 104 2.52 -5.13 8.03
C CYS A 104 2.71 -4.39 9.36
N TRP A 105 3.79 -3.62 9.45
CA TRP A 105 4.09 -2.76 10.61
C TRP A 105 2.98 -1.75 10.91
N LEU A 106 2.25 -1.29 9.89
CA LEU A 106 1.13 -0.37 10.08
C LEU A 106 -0.06 -1.08 10.75
N ARG A 107 -0.36 -2.33 10.40
CA ARG A 107 -1.48 -3.09 10.97
C ARG A 107 -1.35 -3.21 12.49
N GLU A 108 -0.15 -3.52 12.96
CA GLU A 108 0.15 -3.62 14.39
C GLU A 108 -0.08 -2.27 15.10
N GLN A 109 0.34 -1.16 14.49
CA GLN A 109 0.13 0.18 15.03
C GLN A 109 -1.35 0.62 15.06
N LEU A 110 -2.15 0.14 14.11
CA LEU A 110 -3.60 0.41 14.04
C LEU A 110 -4.42 -0.49 14.98
N GLY A 111 -3.80 -1.35 15.80
CA GLY A 111 -4.52 -2.24 16.70
C GLY A 111 -5.10 -3.47 16.01
N ASN A 112 -4.48 -3.95 14.94
CA ASN A 112 -4.84 -5.18 14.21
C ASN A 112 -6.28 -5.22 13.67
N PRO A 113 -6.68 -4.25 12.82
CA PRO A 113 -8.03 -4.22 12.24
C PRO A 113 -8.39 -5.52 11.49
N ASP A 114 -9.59 -6.03 11.75
CA ASP A 114 -10.10 -7.29 11.18
C ASP A 114 -10.19 -7.26 9.65
N ARG A 115 -10.47 -6.08 9.08
CA ARG A 115 -10.60 -5.90 7.64
C ARG A 115 -9.37 -6.36 6.86
N CYS A 116 -8.17 -6.21 7.43
CA CYS A 116 -6.93 -6.70 6.82
C CYS A 116 -6.83 -8.23 6.80
N THR A 117 -7.58 -8.93 7.65
CA THR A 117 -7.61 -10.40 7.76
C THR A 117 -8.71 -11.03 6.90
N THR A 118 -9.85 -10.33 6.79
CA THR A 118 -11.07 -10.86 6.16
C THR A 118 -11.23 -10.45 4.70
N GLU A 119 -10.73 -9.27 4.30
CA GLU A 119 -10.96 -8.71 2.96
C GLU A 119 -9.64 -8.48 2.21
N GLU A 120 -9.58 -8.92 0.95
CA GLU A 120 -8.45 -8.61 0.07
C GLU A 120 -8.61 -7.17 -0.46
N PRO A 121 -7.63 -6.29 -0.24
CA PRO A 121 -7.70 -4.93 -0.74
C PRO A 121 -7.54 -4.95 -2.28
N LYS A 122 -8.45 -4.26 -2.98
CA LYS A 122 -8.37 -4.10 -4.44
C LYS A 122 -7.38 -3.00 -4.80
N LEU A 123 -6.63 -3.18 -5.88
CA LEU A 123 -5.83 -2.11 -6.47
C LEU A 123 -6.77 -1.06 -7.06
N ALA A 124 -6.81 0.11 -6.43
CA ALA A 124 -7.68 1.22 -6.84
C ALA A 124 -6.94 2.56 -6.71
N ALA A 125 -7.36 3.54 -7.50
CA ALA A 125 -6.83 4.91 -7.43
C ALA A 125 -6.93 5.44 -6.00
N SER A 126 -5.83 6.00 -5.51
CA SER A 126 -5.78 6.59 -4.19
C SER A 126 -6.58 7.90 -4.18
N PRO A 127 -7.43 8.13 -3.17
CA PRO A 127 -8.10 9.42 -2.97
C PRO A 127 -7.13 10.60 -2.86
N ARG A 128 -5.85 10.34 -2.58
CA ARG A 128 -4.82 11.37 -2.30
C ARG A 128 -3.92 11.66 -3.49
N SER A 129 -3.86 10.74 -4.46
CA SER A 129 -3.04 10.85 -5.66
C SER A 129 -3.72 10.03 -6.75
N PRO A 130 -4.52 10.65 -7.63
CA PRO A 130 -5.32 9.94 -8.63
C PRO A 130 -4.48 9.06 -9.57
N ASP A 131 -3.23 9.46 -9.82
CA ASP A 131 -2.28 8.74 -10.68
C ASP A 131 -1.65 7.52 -10.00
N VAL A 132 -1.86 7.35 -8.69
CA VAL A 132 -1.33 6.24 -7.90
C VAL A 132 -2.47 5.33 -7.51
N SER A 133 -2.38 4.07 -7.92
CA SER A 133 -3.26 3.01 -7.44
C SER A 133 -2.60 2.23 -6.32
N VAL A 134 -3.37 1.91 -5.28
CA VAL A 134 -2.87 1.21 -4.08
C VAL A 134 -3.86 0.15 -3.63
N ALA A 135 -3.36 -1.05 -3.35
CA ALA A 135 -4.13 -2.15 -2.77
C ALA A 135 -3.93 -2.18 -1.25
N CYS A 136 -4.47 -1.19 -0.55
CA CYS A 136 -4.40 -1.09 0.90
C CYS A 136 -5.74 -0.59 1.48
N HIS A 137 -6.18 -1.16 2.60
CA HIS A 137 -7.34 -0.66 3.34
C HIS A 137 -7.05 0.66 4.08
N PHE A 138 -5.78 0.91 4.40
CA PHE A 138 -5.32 2.06 5.16
C PHE A 138 -4.07 2.69 4.49
N PRO A 139 -4.20 3.25 3.27
CA PRO A 139 -3.07 3.85 2.57
C PRO A 139 -2.50 5.03 3.37
N LEU A 140 -1.17 5.15 3.39
CA LEU A 140 -0.44 6.17 4.14
C LEU A 140 -0.54 7.55 3.48
N GLU A 141 -0.58 8.60 4.30
CA GLU A 141 -0.59 10.01 3.85
C GLU A 141 0.83 10.56 3.65
N ASN A 142 1.74 10.22 4.57
CA ASN A 142 3.03 10.90 4.70
C ASN A 142 4.20 10.07 4.14
N GLY A 143 3.92 8.96 3.47
CA GLY A 143 4.92 8.05 2.89
C GLY A 143 6.10 7.76 3.80
N LEU A 144 7.33 7.99 3.35
CA LEU A 144 8.54 7.74 4.13
C LEU A 144 8.62 8.52 5.45
N ALA A 145 7.96 9.68 5.58
CA ALA A 145 7.94 10.39 6.86
C ALA A 145 7.21 9.60 7.96
N SER A 146 6.39 8.60 7.60
CA SER A 146 5.77 7.67 8.55
C SER A 146 6.75 6.70 9.21
N THR A 147 7.96 6.51 8.67
CA THR A 147 8.95 5.57 9.23
C THR A 147 9.70 6.15 10.42
N THR A 148 9.76 7.48 10.56
CA THR A 148 10.42 8.17 11.67
C THR A 148 9.71 7.92 13.01
N ALA A 149 10.44 8.04 14.13
CA ALA A 149 9.83 7.90 15.47
C ALA A 149 8.63 8.85 15.69
N LYS A 150 8.74 10.10 15.19
CA LYS A 150 7.65 11.09 15.21
C LYS A 150 6.50 10.68 14.28
N GLY A 151 6.80 10.15 13.10
CA GLY A 151 5.81 9.63 12.15
C GLY A 151 4.98 8.47 12.70
N ARG A 152 5.63 7.51 13.35
CA ARG A 152 4.95 6.37 14.02
C ARG A 152 4.06 6.83 15.18
N GLN A 153 4.48 7.85 15.94
CA GLN A 153 3.66 8.44 17.00
C GLN A 153 2.43 9.19 16.43
N ALA A 154 2.59 9.95 15.33
CA ALA A 154 1.50 10.66 14.68
C ALA A 154 0.40 9.70 14.15
N ILE A 155 0.78 8.52 13.67
CA ILE A 155 -0.16 7.46 13.27
C ILE A 155 -1.00 6.99 14.47
N LYS A 156 -0.36 6.70 15.61
CA LYS A 156 -1.06 6.29 16.85
C LYS A 156 -2.03 7.34 17.40
N VAL A 157 -1.75 8.63 17.17
CA VAL A 157 -2.61 9.74 17.64
C VAL A 157 -3.83 9.94 16.74
N LYS A 158 -3.67 9.90 15.41
CA LYS A 158 -4.80 10.02 14.46
C LYS A 158 -5.82 8.88 14.61
N THR A 159 -5.38 7.66 14.95
CA THR A 159 -6.30 6.53 15.21
C THR A 159 -7.13 6.69 16.48
N LYS A 160 -6.60 7.34 17.53
CA LYS A 160 -7.41 7.65 18.72
C LYS A 160 -8.50 8.68 18.42
N ALA A 161 -8.24 9.62 17.52
CA ALA A 161 -9.21 10.65 17.11
C ALA A 161 -10.30 10.13 16.16
N ALA A 162 -10.09 9.00 15.46
CA ALA A 162 -11.06 8.43 14.52
C ALA A 162 -12.10 7.50 15.20
N SER A 163 -12.00 7.27 16.51
CA SER A 163 -12.91 6.39 17.26
C SER A 163 -14.06 7.15 17.92
N THR A 164 -14.83 7.94 17.18
CA THR A 164 -16.19 8.35 17.59
C THR A 164 -17.08 8.65 16.39
N LYS A 165 -17.82 7.63 15.92
CA LYS A 165 -19.29 7.71 15.76
C LYS A 165 -19.84 6.32 15.48
N ALA A 166 -20.44 5.74 16.52
CA ALA A 166 -21.30 4.59 16.40
C ALA A 166 -22.46 4.91 15.44
N VAL A 167 -22.67 4.07 14.44
CA VAL A 167 -23.88 4.09 13.61
C VAL A 167 -25.03 3.54 14.46
N PRO A 168 -26.16 4.25 14.60
CA PRO A 168 -27.29 3.74 15.37
C PRO A 168 -27.94 2.57 14.62
N LYS A 169 -28.13 1.44 15.31
CA LYS A 169 -28.91 0.30 14.83
C LYS A 169 -30.36 0.74 14.60
N SER A 170 -30.82 0.73 13.34
CA SER A 170 -32.24 0.83 13.03
C SER A 170 -32.91 -0.52 13.31
N ALA A 171 -33.87 -0.51 14.24
CA ALA A 171 -34.74 -1.65 14.54
C ALA A 171 -35.72 -1.92 13.39
N PRO A 172 -36.10 -3.19 13.11
CA PRO A 172 -37.13 -3.47 12.13
C PRO A 172 -38.51 -3.16 12.72
N LYS A 173 -39.24 -2.21 12.11
CA LYS A 173 -40.64 -1.92 12.44
C LYS A 173 -41.54 -3.07 11.97
N GLY A 174 -42.29 -3.65 12.90
CA GLY A 174 -43.33 -4.63 12.62
C GLY A 174 -44.43 -4.06 11.72
N ARG A 175 -44.83 -4.83 10.72
CA ARG A 175 -45.96 -4.53 9.84
C ARG A 175 -47.16 -5.36 10.30
N THR A 176 -48.13 -4.69 10.90
CA THR A 176 -49.45 -5.21 11.24
C THR A 176 -50.28 -5.35 9.97
N THR A 177 -50.71 -6.57 9.61
CA THR A 177 -51.77 -6.79 8.64
C THR A 177 -53.06 -7.19 9.35
N LYS A 178 -54.05 -6.31 9.14
CA LYS A 178 -55.42 -6.31 9.66
C LYS A 178 -56.16 -7.57 9.20
N LYS A 179 -56.77 -8.30 10.13
CA LYS A 179 -57.89 -9.22 9.89
C LYS A 179 -59.00 -8.49 9.13
N ARG A 180 -59.44 -9.05 8.00
CA ARG A 180 -60.77 -8.78 7.42
C ARG A 180 -61.49 -10.11 7.25
N SER A 181 -62.61 -10.20 7.95
CA SER A 181 -63.60 -11.26 7.84
C SER A 181 -64.35 -11.18 6.51
N ALA A 182 -64.63 -12.33 5.90
CA ALA A 182 -65.86 -12.54 5.14
C ALA A 182 -66.24 -14.03 5.28
N ARG A 183 -67.41 -14.24 5.88
CA ARG A 183 -68.21 -15.48 5.86
C ARG A 183 -69.19 -15.40 4.68
N ALA A 184 -69.70 -16.57 4.32
CA ALA A 184 -70.70 -16.92 3.30
C ALA A 184 -70.13 -17.12 1.90
#